data_AF-A0A7U2FG33-F1
#
_entry.id   AF-A0A7U2FG33-F1
#
_cell.length_a   1.000
_cell.length_b   1.000
_cell.length_c   1.000
_cell.angle_alpha   90.00
_cell.angle_beta   90.00
_cell.angle_gamma   90.00
#
_symmetry.space_group_name_H-M   'P 1'
#
loop_
_entity.id
_entity.type
_entity.pdbx_description
1 polymer ?
#
loop_
_entity_poly.entity_id
_entity_poly.type
_entity_poly.pdbx_seq_one_letter_code
_entity_poly.pdbx_strand_id
1 'polypeptide(L)'
;MSKIQGTVIEQKQLFLLSRKHLLSRGIPPSERLRTIAEDGGIELSILKGVLDKVNRDLKQHSRRVYSRQMIEHVVEQIDMLYWEAGTHNIDEMSDPSTEIVEDANTIFQNDDLTQDSNIAKLPTHWDTSADPTTSRNRDITQDDYLTSVTHLQDLSARRQMLQNKLNTYRTLLSLLEPYRKPKENIQPNLVWKDSPLAPELAKMRTLAIRVAGRVGEKFGDVQVPATAEDEEDVDMEDLREEGRGKVDRLLDSW
;
A
#
# COMPACT_ATOMS: atom_id res chain seq x y z
N MET A 1 -11.04 -8.93 27.40
CA MET A 1 -9.68 -8.50 27.06
C MET A 1 -9.42 -8.89 25.61
N SER A 2 -9.45 -7.93 24.69
CA SER A 2 -9.14 -8.22 23.29
C SER A 2 -7.67 -8.64 23.20
N LYS A 3 -7.40 -9.81 22.62
CA LYS A 3 -6.05 -10.15 22.18
C LYS A 3 -5.71 -9.15 21.08
N ILE A 4 -4.78 -8.24 21.35
CA ILE A 4 -4.10 -7.48 20.31
C ILE A 4 -3.48 -8.54 19.40
N GLN A 5 -4.08 -8.73 18.22
CA GLN A 5 -3.56 -9.67 17.24
C GLN A 5 -2.30 -9.01 16.67
N GLY A 6 -1.15 -9.41 17.19
CA GLY A 6 0.15 -9.05 16.63
C GLY A 6 0.25 -9.54 15.18
N THR A 7 1.23 -9.01 14.45
CA THR A 7 1.52 -9.43 13.06
C THR A 7 1.69 -10.96 12.97
N VAL A 8 1.43 -11.57 11.82
CA VAL A 8 1.56 -13.04 11.63
C VAL A 8 2.95 -13.55 12.06
N ILE A 9 4.00 -12.76 11.78
CA ILE A 9 5.37 -13.03 12.21
C ILE A 9 5.48 -13.06 13.74
N GLU A 10 4.88 -12.09 14.42
CA GLU A 10 4.85 -12.03 15.88
C GLU A 10 4.08 -13.23 16.48
N GLN A 11 2.98 -13.64 15.85
CA GLN A 11 2.23 -14.82 16.30
C GLN A 11 3.04 -16.11 16.13
N LYS A 12 3.72 -16.29 14.99
CA LYS A 12 4.63 -17.42 14.73
C LYS A 12 5.78 -17.41 15.75
N GLN A 13 6.36 -16.24 16.04
CA GLN A 13 7.40 -16.10 17.04
C GLN A 13 6.92 -16.46 18.45
N LEU A 14 5.76 -15.96 18.87
CA LEU A 14 5.14 -16.29 20.16
C LEU A 14 4.83 -17.78 20.28
N PHE A 15 4.36 -18.42 19.21
CA PHE A 15 4.14 -19.87 19.16
C PHE A 15 5.46 -20.64 19.38
N LEU A 16 6.53 -20.29 18.67
CA LEU A 16 7.83 -20.95 18.84
C LEU A 16 8.43 -20.70 20.22
N LEU A 17 8.25 -19.51 20.80
CA LEU A 17 8.68 -19.22 22.17
C LEU A 17 7.90 -20.03 23.21
N SER A 18 6.58 -20.17 23.05
CA SER A 18 5.73 -21.05 23.84
C SER A 18 6.21 -22.51 23.75
N ARG A 19 6.47 -23.00 22.53
CA ARG A 19 6.93 -24.37 22.32
C ARG A 19 8.32 -24.60 22.90
N LYS A 20 9.23 -23.64 22.77
CA LYS A 20 10.54 -23.65 23.43
C LYS A 20 10.39 -23.76 24.94
N HIS A 21 9.49 -22.97 25.54
CA HIS A 21 9.27 -23.02 26.99
C HIS A 21 8.84 -24.43 27.42
N LEU A 22 7.91 -25.05 26.68
CA LEU A 22 7.47 -26.43 26.93
C LEU A 22 8.62 -27.45 26.80
N LEU A 23 9.45 -27.34 25.76
CA LEU A 23 10.58 -28.24 25.50
C LEU A 23 11.75 -28.04 26.48
N SER A 24 11.91 -26.81 27.01
CA SER A 24 12.93 -26.48 28.01
C SER A 24 12.51 -26.82 29.45
N ARG A 25 11.27 -27.28 29.65
CA ARG A 25 10.77 -27.67 30.96
C ARG A 25 11.57 -28.89 31.44
N GLY A 26 12.09 -28.79 32.66
CA GLY A 26 12.82 -29.89 33.28
C GLY A 26 11.95 -31.12 33.43
N ILE A 27 12.55 -32.29 33.26
CA ILE A 27 11.87 -33.58 33.42
C ILE A 27 11.69 -33.80 34.93
N PRO A 28 10.45 -33.92 35.43
CA PRO A 28 10.22 -34.29 36.82
C PRO A 28 10.65 -35.75 37.06
N PRO A 29 11.08 -36.12 38.28
CA PRO A 29 11.36 -37.51 38.60
C PRO A 29 10.07 -38.30 38.45
N SER A 30 9.98 -39.16 37.43
CA SER A 30 8.81 -40.00 37.23
C SER A 30 8.83 -41.16 38.23
N GLU A 31 7.65 -41.55 38.74
CA GLU A 31 7.54 -42.66 39.70
C GLU A 31 8.07 -43.97 39.12
N ARG A 32 7.92 -44.19 37.81
CA ARG A 32 8.53 -45.33 37.09
C ARG A 32 10.06 -45.35 37.16
N LEU A 33 10.69 -44.19 37.15
CA LEU A 33 12.15 -44.10 37.23
C LEU A 33 12.62 -44.40 38.66
N ARG A 34 11.82 -44.02 39.67
CA ARG A 34 12.08 -44.39 41.06
C ARG A 34 11.97 -45.90 41.29
N THR A 35 10.91 -46.55 40.78
CA THR A 35 10.77 -48.01 40.91
C THR A 35 11.92 -48.76 40.24
N ILE A 36 12.36 -48.32 39.05
CA ILE A 36 13.51 -48.93 38.35
C ILE A 36 14.82 -48.72 39.11
N ALA A 37 14.99 -47.56 39.78
CA ALA A 37 16.18 -47.28 40.58
C ALA A 37 16.20 -48.13 41.86
N GLU A 38 15.05 -48.31 42.51
CA GLU A 38 14.90 -49.18 43.69
C GLU A 38 15.15 -50.65 43.33
N ASP A 39 14.58 -51.13 42.21
CA ASP A 39 14.82 -52.48 41.68
C ASP A 39 16.29 -52.69 41.27
N GLY A 40 16.98 -51.63 40.86
CA GLY A 40 18.40 -51.62 40.48
C GLY A 40 19.38 -51.37 41.63
N GLY A 41 18.90 -51.17 42.86
CA GLY A 41 19.75 -50.88 44.03
C GLY A 41 20.46 -49.52 43.99
N ILE A 42 19.97 -48.57 43.19
CA ILE A 42 20.55 -47.24 43.04
C ILE A 42 19.96 -46.30 44.09
N GLU A 43 20.82 -45.63 44.85
CA GLU A 43 20.37 -44.63 45.83
C GLU A 43 19.61 -43.46 45.15
N LEU A 44 18.48 -43.06 45.76
CA LEU A 44 17.66 -41.94 45.29
C LEU A 44 18.44 -40.60 45.25
N SER A 45 19.51 -40.47 46.03
CA SER A 45 20.44 -39.33 46.05
C SER A 45 21.20 -39.20 44.73
N ILE A 46 21.74 -40.31 44.22
CA ILE A 46 22.47 -40.40 42.95
C ILE A 46 21.50 -40.16 41.79
N LEU A 47 20.30 -40.74 41.87
CA LEU A 47 19.24 -40.54 40.88
C LEU A 47 18.88 -39.06 40.73
N LYS A 48 18.69 -38.37 41.85
CA LYS A 48 18.43 -36.93 41.88
C LYS A 48 19.59 -36.14 41.28
N GLY A 49 20.84 -36.49 41.61
CA GLY A 49 22.04 -35.86 41.03
C GLY A 49 22.15 -36.03 39.51
N VAL A 50 21.85 -37.24 39.00
CA VAL A 50 21.80 -37.51 37.55
C VAL A 50 20.67 -36.72 36.89
N LEU A 51 19.48 -36.70 37.49
CA LEU A 51 18.35 -35.94 36.97
C LEU A 51 18.63 -34.43 36.94
N ASP A 52 19.27 -33.90 37.98
CA ASP A 52 19.68 -32.50 38.04
C ASP A 52 20.73 -32.18 36.97
N LYS A 53 21.69 -33.09 36.71
CA LYS A 53 22.67 -32.96 35.62
C LYS A 53 21.98 -32.97 34.26
N VAL A 54 21.09 -33.91 33.99
CA VAL A 54 20.32 -33.98 32.73
C VAL A 54 19.47 -32.72 32.54
N ASN A 55 18.82 -32.23 33.59
CA ASN A 55 18.05 -30.99 33.51
C ASN A 55 18.93 -29.75 33.26
N ARG A 56 20.17 -29.72 33.76
CA ARG A 56 21.15 -28.66 33.44
C ARG A 56 21.59 -28.74 31.99
N ASP A 57 21.93 -29.94 31.51
CA ASP A 57 22.36 -30.17 30.13
C ASP A 57 21.23 -29.84 29.13
N LEU A 58 19.98 -30.18 29.45
CA LEU A 58 18.79 -29.82 28.67
C LEU A 58 18.57 -28.31 28.59
N LYS A 59 18.77 -27.58 29.71
CA LYS A 59 18.71 -26.11 29.72
C LYS A 59 19.84 -25.49 28.90
N GLN A 60 21.04 -26.05 28.96
CA GLN A 60 22.18 -25.58 28.17
C GLN A 60 21.95 -25.80 26.67
N HIS A 61 21.47 -27.00 26.29
CA HIS A 61 21.14 -27.34 24.91
C HIS A 61 20.02 -26.46 24.36
N SER A 62 18.91 -26.30 25.09
CA SER A 62 17.79 -25.46 24.67
C SER A 62 18.17 -23.98 24.50
N ARG A 63 19.12 -23.46 25.30
CA ARG A 63 19.65 -22.10 25.12
C ARG A 63 20.57 -21.96 23.90
N ARG A 64 21.35 -22.99 23.59
CA ARG A 64 22.29 -22.99 22.46
C ARG A 64 21.57 -23.19 21.11
N VAL A 65 20.65 -24.14 21.06
CA VAL A 65 19.89 -24.45 19.83
C VAL A 65 18.84 -23.39 19.60
N TYR A 66 17.96 -23.11 20.57
CA TYR A 66 16.89 -22.13 20.38
C TYR A 66 17.34 -20.73 20.79
N SER A 67 18.37 -20.20 20.11
CA SER A 67 18.76 -18.80 20.27
C SER A 67 17.64 -17.88 19.73
N ARG A 68 17.60 -16.62 20.19
CA ARG A 68 16.59 -15.67 19.71
C ARG A 68 16.71 -15.44 18.19
N GLN A 69 17.94 -15.28 17.71
CA GLN A 69 18.23 -15.09 16.29
C GLN A 69 17.81 -16.31 15.44
N MET A 70 18.01 -17.53 15.94
CA MET A 70 17.56 -18.73 15.22
C MET A 70 16.03 -18.79 15.14
N ILE A 71 15.33 -18.41 16.20
CA ILE A 71 13.86 -18.37 16.20
C ILE A 71 13.37 -17.35 15.17
N GLU A 72 13.94 -16.14 15.18
CA GLU A 72 13.58 -15.10 14.19
C GLU A 72 13.84 -15.60 12.76
N HIS A 73 14.99 -16.23 12.50
CA HIS A 73 15.31 -16.79 11.18
C HIS A 73 14.40 -17.95 10.75
N VAL A 74 14.04 -18.85 11.67
CA VAL A 74 13.11 -19.96 11.38
C VAL A 74 11.70 -19.42 11.12
N VAL A 75 11.26 -18.37 11.82
CA VAL A 75 9.99 -17.71 11.51
C VAL A 75 10.00 -17.15 10.08
N GLU A 76 11.08 -16.47 9.70
CA GLU A 76 11.26 -15.93 8.36
C GLU A 76 11.26 -17.02 7.29
N GLN A 77 11.97 -18.14 7.52
CA GLN A 77 11.94 -19.30 6.61
C GLN A 77 10.55 -19.93 6.49
N ILE A 78 9.82 -20.08 7.60
CA ILE A 78 8.43 -20.57 7.57
C ILE A 78 7.54 -19.60 6.81
N ASP A 79 7.79 -18.30 6.91
CA ASP A 79 7.07 -17.30 6.13
C ASP A 79 7.36 -17.44 4.64
N MET A 80 8.64 -17.48 4.25
CA MET A 80 9.05 -17.69 2.86
C MET A 80 8.49 -19.00 2.29
N LEU A 81 8.58 -20.11 3.02
CA LEU A 81 8.02 -21.40 2.60
C LEU A 81 6.50 -21.38 2.52
N TYR A 82 5.82 -20.61 3.36
CA TYR A 82 4.36 -20.46 3.26
C TYR A 82 3.99 -19.67 2.01
N TRP A 83 4.74 -18.61 1.69
CA TRP A 83 4.59 -17.88 0.42
C TRP A 83 4.86 -18.80 -0.78
N GLU A 84 5.98 -19.53 -0.78
CA GLU A 84 6.34 -20.48 -1.84
C GLU A 84 5.32 -21.62 -1.98
N ALA A 85 4.91 -22.26 -0.88
CA ALA A 85 3.91 -23.33 -0.91
C ALA A 85 2.50 -22.85 -1.28
N GLY A 86 2.16 -21.59 -0.94
CA GLY A 86 0.96 -20.92 -1.42
C GLY A 86 1.01 -20.74 -2.93
N THR A 87 2.15 -20.32 -3.49
CA THR A 87 2.32 -20.22 -4.94
C THR A 87 2.35 -21.58 -5.64
N HIS A 88 2.92 -22.63 -5.02
CA HIS A 88 3.04 -23.96 -5.63
C HIS A 88 1.77 -24.83 -5.53
N ASN A 89 0.97 -24.73 -4.46
CA ASN A 89 -0.34 -25.41 -4.41
C ASN A 89 -1.32 -24.87 -5.45
N ILE A 90 -1.16 -23.61 -5.86
CA ILE A 90 -1.92 -23.02 -6.97
C ILE A 90 -1.49 -23.69 -8.29
N ASP A 91 -0.21 -24.04 -8.44
CA ASP A 91 0.36 -24.66 -9.64
C ASP A 91 0.01 -26.16 -9.75
N GLU A 92 0.08 -26.94 -8.67
CA GLU A 92 -0.21 -28.39 -8.68
C GLU A 92 -1.71 -28.75 -8.71
N MET A 93 -2.60 -27.88 -8.22
CA MET A 93 -4.05 -28.07 -8.33
C MET A 93 -4.61 -27.52 -9.67
N SER A 94 -3.76 -26.92 -10.51
CA SER A 94 -4.10 -26.44 -11.83
C SER A 94 -3.86 -27.54 -12.88
N ASP A 95 -4.96 -28.08 -13.40
CA ASP A 95 -4.96 -28.86 -14.64
C ASP A 95 -4.36 -27.98 -15.75
N PRO A 96 -3.32 -28.41 -16.50
CA PRO A 96 -2.60 -27.57 -17.47
C PRO A 96 -3.45 -27.10 -18.67
N SER A 97 -4.74 -27.42 -18.70
CA SER A 97 -5.72 -26.92 -19.69
C SER A 97 -6.54 -25.71 -19.22
N THR A 98 -6.40 -25.26 -17.98
CA THR A 98 -7.04 -24.03 -17.49
C THR A 98 -6.00 -22.94 -17.28
N GLU A 99 -5.85 -22.08 -18.30
CA GLU A 99 -5.22 -20.76 -18.15
C GLU A 99 -5.97 -20.00 -17.05
N ILE A 100 -5.49 -20.08 -15.80
CA ILE A 100 -5.93 -19.20 -14.73
C ILE A 100 -5.27 -17.85 -15.03
N VAL A 101 -6.00 -17.03 -15.80
CA VAL A 101 -6.06 -15.59 -15.59
C VAL A 101 -6.00 -15.40 -14.07
N GLU A 102 -4.95 -14.74 -13.55
CA GLU A 102 -4.91 -14.26 -12.16
C GLU A 102 -6.31 -13.74 -11.85
N ASP A 103 -7.13 -14.50 -11.12
CA ASP A 103 -8.53 -14.13 -10.98
C ASP A 103 -8.47 -12.89 -10.10
N ALA A 104 -8.62 -11.73 -10.73
CA ALA A 104 -8.27 -10.43 -10.19
C ALA A 104 -9.01 -10.11 -8.89
N ASN A 105 -9.98 -10.96 -8.55
CA ASN A 105 -10.92 -10.90 -7.45
C ASN A 105 -10.56 -11.83 -6.28
N THR A 106 -9.43 -12.55 -6.31
CA THR A 106 -9.01 -13.39 -5.17
C THR A 106 -8.40 -12.53 -4.06
N ILE A 107 -8.95 -12.61 -2.84
CA ILE A 107 -8.46 -11.93 -1.64
C ILE A 107 -7.74 -12.93 -0.76
N PHE A 108 -6.53 -12.60 -0.35
CA PHE A 108 -5.77 -13.39 0.62
C PHE A 108 -6.03 -12.90 2.04
N GLN A 109 -5.92 -13.79 3.03
CA GLN A 109 -6.11 -13.43 4.45
C GLN A 109 -5.17 -12.32 4.94
N ASN A 110 -4.08 -12.06 4.21
CA ASN A 110 -3.08 -11.05 4.51
C ASN A 110 -3.29 -9.73 3.73
N ASP A 111 -4.30 -9.64 2.87
CA ASP A 111 -4.54 -8.44 2.09
C ASP A 111 -5.03 -7.30 2.99
N ASP A 112 -4.38 -6.16 2.87
CA ASP A 112 -4.73 -4.96 3.62
C ASP A 112 -6.02 -4.34 3.04
N LEU A 113 -7.11 -4.46 3.80
CA LEU A 113 -8.41 -3.90 3.46
C LEU A 113 -8.52 -2.38 3.64
N THR A 114 -7.41 -1.68 3.93
CA THR A 114 -7.36 -0.21 3.84
C THR A 114 -7.15 0.29 2.42
N GLN A 115 -6.67 -0.57 1.52
CA GLN A 115 -6.40 -0.24 0.12
C GLN A 115 -7.63 -0.44 -0.76
N ASP A 116 -7.98 0.57 -1.55
CA ASP A 116 -9.18 0.55 -2.41
C ASP A 116 -9.14 -0.57 -3.45
N SER A 117 -7.94 -0.95 -3.90
CA SER A 117 -7.73 -2.07 -4.82
C SER A 117 -8.16 -3.40 -4.22
N ASN A 118 -7.98 -3.61 -2.92
CA ASN A 118 -8.32 -4.86 -2.24
C ASN A 118 -9.80 -4.87 -1.84
N ILE A 119 -10.34 -3.70 -1.48
CA ILE A 119 -11.76 -3.50 -1.24
C ILE A 119 -12.58 -3.83 -2.50
N ALA A 120 -12.11 -3.43 -3.68
CA ALA A 120 -12.78 -3.69 -4.96
C ALA A 120 -12.87 -5.18 -5.34
N LYS A 121 -11.98 -6.02 -4.78
CA LYS A 121 -11.97 -7.46 -5.00
C LYS A 121 -13.00 -8.19 -4.14
N LEU A 122 -13.62 -7.52 -3.16
CA LEU A 122 -14.53 -8.18 -2.22
C LEU A 122 -15.77 -8.68 -2.98
N PRO A 123 -16.16 -9.95 -2.78
CA PRO A 123 -17.32 -10.50 -3.45
C PRO A 123 -18.59 -9.85 -2.91
N THR A 124 -19.61 -9.73 -3.77
CA THR A 124 -20.89 -9.14 -3.39
C THR A 124 -21.70 -10.02 -2.42
N HIS A 125 -21.41 -11.32 -2.39
CA HIS A 125 -22.06 -12.31 -1.52
C HIS A 125 -20.99 -13.20 -0.85
N TRP A 126 -21.27 -13.67 0.36
CA TRP A 126 -20.36 -14.55 1.10
C TRP A 126 -20.79 -16.01 0.87
N ASP A 127 -20.05 -16.71 0.02
CA ASP A 127 -20.32 -18.12 -0.28
C ASP A 127 -19.96 -19.02 0.91
N THR A 128 -20.95 -19.26 1.76
CA THR A 128 -20.84 -20.13 2.95
C THR A 128 -20.60 -21.61 2.57
N SER A 129 -20.86 -21.98 1.32
CA SER A 129 -20.73 -23.35 0.78
C SER A 129 -19.30 -23.76 0.46
N ALA A 130 -18.38 -22.81 0.23
CA ALA A 130 -17.02 -23.10 -0.24
C ALA A 130 -16.05 -23.50 0.88
N ASP A 131 -16.39 -23.25 2.15
CA ASP A 131 -15.42 -23.31 3.24
C ASP A 131 -15.84 -24.28 4.38
N PRO A 132 -15.30 -25.52 4.42
CA PRO A 132 -15.63 -26.53 5.45
C PRO A 132 -15.11 -26.18 6.86
N THR A 133 -14.28 -25.14 6.99
CA THR A 133 -13.72 -24.70 8.27
C THR A 133 -14.63 -23.75 9.08
N THR A 134 -15.67 -23.20 8.43
CA THR A 134 -16.63 -22.22 8.99
C THR A 134 -17.55 -22.78 10.08
N SER A 135 -17.49 -24.08 10.35
CA SER A 135 -18.21 -24.70 11.48
C SER A 135 -17.89 -24.08 12.85
N ARG A 136 -16.80 -23.30 12.97
CA ARG A 136 -16.39 -22.60 14.19
C ARG A 136 -16.95 -21.16 14.34
N ASN A 137 -17.48 -20.56 13.27
CA ASN A 137 -18.03 -19.19 13.23
C ASN A 137 -19.48 -19.20 12.64
N ARG A 138 -20.36 -20.05 13.18
CA ARG A 138 -21.76 -20.17 12.73
C ARG A 138 -22.63 -18.93 12.96
N ASP A 139 -22.09 -17.87 13.57
CA ASP A 139 -22.86 -16.70 14.01
C ASP A 139 -22.77 -15.50 13.05
N ILE A 140 -21.92 -15.54 12.02
CA ILE A 140 -21.82 -14.43 11.06
C ILE A 140 -22.85 -14.65 9.96
N THR A 141 -23.86 -13.79 9.93
CA THR A 141 -24.89 -13.84 8.89
C THR A 141 -24.43 -13.14 7.62
N GLN A 142 -25.05 -13.48 6.48
CA GLN A 142 -24.84 -12.78 5.21
C GLN A 142 -25.11 -11.27 5.35
N ASP A 143 -26.07 -10.89 6.19
CA ASP A 143 -26.43 -9.49 6.43
C ASP A 143 -25.32 -8.75 7.20
N ASP A 144 -24.68 -9.41 8.17
CA ASP A 144 -23.52 -8.85 8.88
C ASP A 144 -22.35 -8.61 7.93
N TYR A 145 -22.11 -9.52 6.99
CA TYR A 145 -21.10 -9.31 5.94
C TYR A 145 -21.43 -8.08 5.10
N LEU A 146 -22.65 -8.00 4.55
CA LEU A 146 -23.06 -6.89 3.70
C LEU A 146 -22.97 -5.54 4.42
N THR A 147 -23.41 -5.46 5.68
CA THR A 147 -23.29 -4.23 6.48
C THR A 147 -21.83 -3.83 6.74
N SER A 148 -20.93 -4.80 6.92
CA SER A 148 -19.50 -4.52 7.07
C SER A 148 -18.85 -4.01 5.77
N VAL A 149 -19.22 -4.59 4.62
CA VAL A 149 -18.71 -4.18 3.31
C VAL A 149 -19.19 -2.78 2.93
N THR A 150 -20.47 -2.48 3.13
CA THR A 150 -21.01 -1.13 2.85
C THR A 150 -20.36 -0.08 3.74
N HIS A 151 -20.21 -0.35 5.04
CA HIS A 151 -19.51 0.54 5.96
C HIS A 151 -18.04 0.77 5.56
N LEU A 152 -17.37 -0.28 5.10
CA LEU A 152 -15.99 -0.20 4.63
C LEU A 152 -15.89 0.61 3.32
N GLN A 153 -16.83 0.45 2.39
CA GLN A 153 -16.93 1.26 1.17
C GLN A 153 -17.17 2.73 1.50
N ASP A 154 -18.07 3.04 2.43
CA ASP A 154 -18.33 4.42 2.88
C ASP A 154 -17.08 5.09 3.49
N LEU A 155 -16.35 4.36 4.34
CA LEU A 155 -15.09 4.84 4.91
C LEU A 155 -14.02 5.06 3.84
N SER A 156 -13.94 4.18 2.84
CA SER A 156 -13.01 4.31 1.71
C SER A 156 -13.32 5.57 0.88
N ALA A 157 -14.60 5.82 0.58
CA ALA A 157 -15.04 7.01 -0.14
C ALA A 157 -14.72 8.29 0.65
N ARG A 158 -14.95 8.29 1.97
CA ARG A 158 -14.57 9.42 2.83
C ARG A 158 -13.07 9.66 2.86
N ARG A 159 -12.26 8.59 2.87
CA ARG A 159 -10.80 8.68 2.80
C ARG A 159 -10.35 9.32 1.48
N GLN A 160 -10.90 8.87 0.35
CA GLN A 160 -10.62 9.42 -0.97
C GLN A 160 -10.99 10.91 -1.06
N MET A 161 -12.17 11.30 -0.57
CA MET A 161 -12.58 12.72 -0.53
C MET A 161 -11.59 13.58 0.25
N LEU A 162 -11.13 13.12 1.41
CA LEU A 162 -10.14 13.82 2.22
C LEU A 162 -8.78 13.91 1.52
N GLN A 163 -8.35 12.85 0.84
CA GLN A 163 -7.10 12.84 0.06
C GLN A 163 -7.17 13.82 -1.11
N ASN A 164 -8.30 13.87 -1.83
CA ASN A 164 -8.52 14.84 -2.89
C ASN A 164 -8.46 16.26 -2.35
N LYS A 165 -9.16 16.55 -1.24
CA LYS A 165 -9.11 17.86 -0.57
C LYS A 165 -7.70 18.23 -0.10
N LEU A 166 -6.92 17.26 0.38
CA LEU A 166 -5.53 17.50 0.75
C LEU A 166 -4.71 17.86 -0.50
N ASN A 167 -4.87 17.10 -1.58
CA ASN A 167 -4.18 17.35 -2.84
C ASN A 167 -4.52 18.72 -3.41
N THR A 168 -5.78 19.17 -3.38
CA THR A 168 -6.15 20.51 -3.80
C THR A 168 -5.50 21.61 -2.95
N TYR A 169 -5.39 21.41 -1.65
CA TYR A 169 -4.65 22.36 -0.80
C TYR A 169 -3.15 22.36 -1.07
N ARG A 170 -2.55 21.20 -1.36
CA ARG A 170 -1.14 21.12 -1.75
C ARG A 170 -0.88 21.79 -3.09
N THR A 171 -1.75 21.60 -4.09
CA THR A 171 -1.62 22.28 -5.38
C THR A 171 -1.78 23.78 -5.22
N LEU A 172 -2.79 24.24 -4.46
CA LEU A 172 -2.96 25.66 -4.16
C LEU A 172 -1.72 26.23 -3.44
N LEU A 173 -1.18 25.52 -2.46
CA LEU A 173 0.03 25.93 -1.76
C LEU A 173 1.23 26.02 -2.73
N SER A 174 1.36 25.08 -3.67
CA SER A 174 2.41 25.14 -4.71
C SER A 174 2.22 26.33 -5.66
N LEU A 175 0.99 26.70 -5.99
CA LEU A 175 0.69 27.89 -6.79
C LEU A 175 0.98 29.19 -6.05
N LEU A 176 0.89 29.18 -4.71
CA LEU A 176 1.25 30.31 -3.86
C LEU A 176 2.77 30.42 -3.61
N GLU A 177 3.53 29.35 -3.84
CA GLU A 177 4.98 29.33 -3.59
C GLU A 177 5.74 30.43 -4.37
N PRO A 178 5.47 30.68 -5.66
CA PRO A 178 6.07 31.81 -6.39
C PRO A 178 5.80 33.18 -5.75
N TYR A 179 4.63 33.37 -5.11
CA TYR A 179 4.26 34.62 -4.45
C TYR A 179 4.98 34.86 -3.12
N ARG A 180 5.67 33.86 -2.57
CA ARG A 180 6.46 34.02 -1.33
C ARG A 180 7.62 34.99 -1.51
N LYS A 181 8.18 35.07 -2.73
CA LYS A 181 9.23 36.02 -3.11
C LYS A 181 8.90 36.66 -4.46
N PRO A 182 7.93 37.61 -4.47
CA PRO A 182 7.39 38.14 -5.72
C PRO A 182 8.45 38.91 -6.52
N LYS A 183 9.42 39.53 -5.84
CA LYS A 183 10.54 40.26 -6.47
C LYS A 183 11.51 39.38 -7.25
N GLU A 184 11.69 38.13 -6.82
CA GLU A 184 12.62 37.19 -7.44
C GLU A 184 11.93 36.32 -8.49
N ASN A 185 10.69 35.88 -8.24
CA ASN A 185 10.01 34.88 -9.07
C ASN A 185 9.03 35.46 -10.09
N ILE A 186 8.27 36.50 -9.71
CA ILE A 186 7.15 37.02 -10.51
C ILE A 186 7.59 38.23 -11.32
N GLN A 187 8.23 39.19 -10.65
CA GLN A 187 8.71 40.45 -11.19
C GLN A 187 9.55 40.35 -12.48
N PRO A 188 10.55 39.45 -12.61
CA PRO A 188 11.31 39.35 -13.85
C PRO A 188 10.48 38.84 -15.05
N ASN A 189 9.35 38.18 -14.79
CA ASN A 189 8.44 37.66 -15.83
C ASN A 189 7.34 38.66 -16.21
N LEU A 190 7.24 39.83 -15.57
CA LEU A 190 6.30 40.88 -15.96
C LEU A 190 6.89 41.77 -17.04
N VAL A 191 6.07 42.18 -18.00
CA VAL A 191 6.44 43.16 -19.02
C VAL A 191 6.24 44.57 -18.46
N TRP A 192 7.33 45.21 -18.03
CA TRP A 192 7.36 46.64 -17.73
C TRP A 192 8.56 47.30 -18.42
N LYS A 193 8.61 48.64 -18.44
CA LYS A 193 9.56 49.44 -19.24
C LYS A 193 11.03 49.02 -19.05
N ASP A 194 11.44 48.75 -17.82
CA ASP A 194 12.79 48.30 -17.43
C ASP A 194 12.86 46.78 -17.10
N SER A 195 11.93 45.97 -17.62
CA SER A 195 11.91 44.53 -17.34
C SER A 195 12.95 43.80 -18.18
N PRO A 196 13.62 42.76 -17.64
CA PRO A 196 14.52 41.92 -18.43
C PRO A 196 13.80 41.22 -19.61
N LEU A 197 12.48 41.06 -19.58
CA LEU A 197 11.70 40.47 -20.68
C LEU A 197 11.44 41.45 -21.84
N ALA A 198 11.39 42.76 -21.58
CA ALA A 198 11.09 43.78 -22.59
C ALA A 198 12.08 43.78 -23.79
N PRO A 199 13.41 43.70 -23.59
CA PRO A 199 14.35 43.64 -24.72
C PRO A 199 14.24 42.30 -25.49
N GLU A 200 13.92 41.19 -24.83
CA GLU A 200 13.74 39.89 -25.48
C GLU A 200 12.48 39.86 -26.35
N LEU A 201 11.38 40.45 -25.89
CA LEU A 201 10.16 40.63 -26.70
C LEU A 201 10.41 41.55 -27.91
N ALA A 202 11.21 42.62 -27.75
CA ALA A 202 11.56 43.49 -28.86
C ALA A 202 12.41 42.78 -29.93
N LYS A 203 13.35 41.93 -29.51
CA LYS A 203 14.11 41.05 -30.42
C LYS A 203 13.18 40.07 -31.13
N MET A 204 12.26 39.43 -30.39
CA MET A 204 11.27 38.50 -30.95
C MET A 204 10.37 39.18 -31.98
N ARG A 205 9.85 40.38 -31.70
CA ARG A 205 9.07 41.17 -32.67
C ARG A 205 9.87 41.44 -33.95
N THR A 206 11.12 41.84 -33.80
CA THR A 206 12.00 42.11 -34.95
C THR A 206 12.25 40.85 -35.77
N LEU A 207 12.46 39.71 -35.10
CA LEU A 207 12.69 38.41 -35.73
C LEU A 207 11.40 37.92 -36.43
N ALA A 208 10.23 38.08 -35.81
CA ALA A 208 8.93 37.76 -36.38
C ALA A 208 8.64 38.57 -37.64
N ILE A 209 8.93 39.88 -37.66
CA ILE A 209 8.78 40.73 -38.85
C ILE A 209 9.70 40.23 -39.99
N ARG A 210 10.95 39.90 -39.68
CA ARG A 210 11.89 39.38 -40.68
C ARG A 210 11.49 38.01 -41.19
N VAL A 211 10.98 37.13 -40.33
CA VAL A 211 10.48 35.81 -40.70
C VAL A 211 9.24 35.94 -41.56
N ALA A 212 8.27 36.78 -41.18
CA ALA A 212 7.08 37.06 -41.98
C ALA A 212 7.44 37.59 -43.37
N GLY A 213 8.36 38.56 -43.46
CA GLY A 213 8.87 39.06 -44.75
C GLY A 213 9.57 37.98 -45.58
N ARG A 214 10.44 37.17 -44.96
CA ARG A 214 11.16 36.07 -45.63
C ARG A 214 10.22 34.95 -46.10
N VAL A 215 9.17 34.66 -45.35
CA VAL A 215 8.14 33.67 -45.68
C VAL A 215 7.26 34.19 -46.83
N GLY A 216 6.83 35.46 -46.79
CA GLY A 216 6.12 36.09 -47.90
C GLY A 216 6.93 36.14 -49.20
N GLU A 217 8.25 36.41 -49.12
CA GLU A 217 9.16 36.34 -50.27
C GLU A 217 9.32 34.92 -50.85
N LYS A 218 9.32 33.89 -50.00
CA LYS A 218 9.58 32.50 -50.39
C LYS A 218 8.35 31.72 -50.83
N PHE A 219 7.19 32.01 -50.25
CA PHE A 219 5.96 31.24 -50.47
C PHE A 219 4.87 32.04 -51.20
N GLY A 220 5.11 33.32 -51.53
CA GLY A 220 4.07 34.21 -52.01
C GLY A 220 3.06 34.52 -50.90
N ASP A 221 2.06 35.34 -51.19
CA ASP A 221 0.95 35.65 -50.29
C ASP A 221 0.08 34.38 -50.09
N VAL A 222 0.60 33.43 -49.31
CA VAL A 222 -0.22 32.35 -48.77
C VAL A 222 -1.07 33.01 -47.71
N GLN A 223 -2.28 33.39 -48.12
CA GLN A 223 -3.36 33.76 -47.23
C GLN A 223 -3.56 32.61 -46.23
N VAL A 224 -2.91 32.73 -45.08
CA VAL A 224 -3.29 31.97 -43.90
C VAL A 224 -4.62 32.59 -43.47
N PRO A 225 -5.72 31.82 -43.39
CA PRO A 225 -7.08 32.37 -43.13
C PRO A 225 -7.25 33.14 -41.81
N ALA A 226 -6.19 33.28 -41.00
CA ALA A 226 -6.23 33.84 -39.65
C ALA A 226 -5.79 35.31 -39.56
N THR A 227 -5.38 35.96 -40.66
CA THR A 227 -4.97 37.37 -40.64
C THR A 227 -5.64 38.20 -41.73
N ALA A 228 -6.84 37.82 -42.17
CA ALA A 228 -7.71 38.79 -42.82
C ALA A 228 -8.05 39.86 -41.78
N GLU A 229 -7.74 41.11 -42.12
CA GLU A 229 -8.09 42.31 -41.38
C GLU A 229 -9.61 42.45 -41.36
N ASP A 230 -10.27 41.73 -40.46
CA ASP A 230 -11.57 42.14 -39.96
C ASP A 230 -11.29 43.19 -38.89
N GLU A 231 -11.42 44.47 -39.27
CA GLU A 231 -11.68 45.58 -38.33
C GLU A 231 -13.07 45.42 -37.70
N GLU A 232 -13.39 44.23 -37.18
CA GLU A 232 -14.49 44.06 -36.24
C GLU A 232 -13.92 44.41 -34.86
N ASP A 233 -14.45 45.48 -34.25
CA ASP A 233 -14.25 45.78 -32.83
C ASP A 233 -14.41 44.48 -32.05
N VAL A 234 -13.29 43.93 -31.57
CA VAL A 234 -13.30 42.72 -30.75
C VAL A 234 -14.06 43.07 -29.48
N ASP A 235 -15.32 42.67 -29.42
CA ASP A 235 -16.19 42.99 -28.30
C ASP A 235 -15.61 42.36 -27.03
N MET A 236 -15.03 43.22 -26.19
CA MET A 236 -14.42 42.84 -24.93
C MET A 236 -15.46 42.30 -23.93
N GLU A 237 -16.76 42.54 -24.17
CA GLU A 237 -17.87 41.94 -23.44
C GLU A 237 -18.00 40.44 -23.79
N ASP A 238 -17.98 40.08 -25.08
CA ASP A 238 -18.06 38.70 -25.55
C ASP A 238 -16.88 37.84 -25.07
N LEU A 239 -15.65 38.38 -25.10
CA LEU A 239 -14.49 37.67 -24.55
C LEU A 239 -14.56 37.46 -23.03
N ARG A 240 -15.21 38.38 -22.30
CA ARG A 240 -15.44 38.25 -20.86
C ARG A 240 -16.52 37.23 -20.55
N GLU A 241 -17.58 37.18 -21.34
CA GLU A 241 -18.63 36.17 -21.21
C GLU A 241 -18.13 34.77 -21.59
N GLU A 242 -17.31 34.66 -22.63
CA GLU A 242 -16.65 33.39 -22.98
C GLU A 242 -15.67 32.94 -21.90
N GLY A 243 -14.91 33.87 -21.33
CA GLY A 243 -14.00 33.60 -20.21
C GLY A 243 -14.75 33.12 -18.97
N ARG A 244 -15.87 33.77 -18.63
CA ARG A 244 -16.75 33.34 -17.53
C ARG A 244 -17.37 31.98 -17.80
N GLY A 245 -17.87 31.73 -19.00
CA GLY A 245 -18.41 30.41 -19.36
C GLY A 245 -17.37 29.30 -19.32
N LYS A 246 -16.11 29.58 -19.66
CA LYS A 246 -14.99 28.62 -19.49
C LYS A 246 -14.67 28.39 -18.02
N VAL A 247 -14.70 29.43 -17.18
CA VAL A 247 -14.50 29.31 -15.73
C VAL A 247 -15.65 28.55 -15.06
N ASP A 248 -16.90 28.83 -15.42
CA ASP A 248 -18.07 28.13 -14.89
C ASP A 248 -18.08 26.67 -15.31
N ARG A 249 -17.75 26.34 -16.57
CA ARG A 249 -17.57 24.94 -17.00
C ARG A 249 -16.45 24.24 -16.24
N LEU A 250 -15.38 24.95 -15.90
CA LEU A 250 -14.32 24.39 -15.07
C LEU A 250 -14.84 24.18 -13.64
N LEU A 251 -15.57 25.12 -13.05
CA LEU A 251 -16.15 24.97 -11.72
C LEU A 251 -17.20 23.85 -11.64
N ASP A 252 -17.98 23.64 -12.70
CA ASP A 252 -18.96 22.54 -12.80
C ASP A 252 -18.30 21.17 -13.01
N SER A 253 -17.04 21.15 -13.47
CA SER A 253 -16.25 19.93 -13.68
C SER A 253 -15.47 19.46 -12.44
N TRP A 254 -15.60 20.18 -11.32
CA TRP A 254 -14.92 19.91 -10.04
C TRP A 254 -15.85 19.40 -8.95
#